data_AF-A0A9D0YVQ8-F1
#
_entry.id   AF-A0A9D0YVQ8-F1
#
_cell.length_a   1.000
_cell.length_b   1.000
_cell.length_c   1.000
_cell.angle_alpha   90.00
_cell.angle_beta   90.00
_cell.angle_gamma   90.00
#
_symmetry.space_group_name_H-M   'P 1'
#
loop_
_entity.id
_entity.type
_entity.pdbx_description
1 polymer ?
#
loop_
_entity_poly.entity_id
_entity_poly.type
_entity_poly.pdbx_seq_one_letter_code
_entity_poly.pdbx_strand_id
1 'polypeptide(L)' 'MTEDEAYYYANTTKKWDDSRNYDMILDSAVLGTDTCVHVLKACLS' A
#
# COMPACT_ATOMS: atom_id res chain seq x y z
N MET A 1 17.68 1.12 5.35
CA MET A 1 16.43 1.48 6.04
C MET A 1 16.18 2.94 5.76
N THR A 2 15.16 3.25 4.96
CA THR A 2 14.79 4.65 4.65
C THR A 2 14.13 5.30 5.88
N GLU A 3 14.00 6.62 5.89
CA GLU A 3 13.33 7.33 6.99
C GLU A 3 11.86 6.88 7.13
N ASP A 4 11.17 6.64 6.01
CA ASP A 4 9.78 6.16 5.98
C ASP A 4 9.63 4.75 6.58
N GLU A 5 10.55 3.83 6.25
CA GLU A 5 10.56 2.46 6.80
C GLU A 5 10.75 2.48 8.32
N ALA A 6 11.64 3.32 8.82
CA ALA A 6 11.92 3.46 10.25
C ALA A 6 10.70 4.05 10.98
N TYR A 7 10.04 5.05 10.40
CA TYR A 7 8.84 5.66 10.96
C TYR A 7 7.67 4.68 11.01
N TYR A 8 7.41 3.94 9.92
CA TYR A 8 6.34 2.95 9.88
C TYR A 8 6.58 1.85 10.93
N TYR A 9 7.81 1.33 11.02
CA TYR A 9 8.15 0.32 12.01
C TYR A 9 8.02 0.84 13.45
N ALA A 10 8.50 2.05 13.75
CA ALA A 10 8.41 2.62 15.09
C ALA A 10 6.96 2.76 15.58
N ASN A 11 6.02 3.03 14.68
CA ASN A 11 4.61 3.28 15.03
C ASN A 11 3.70 2.06 14.90
N THR A 12 4.07 1.07 14.09
CA THR A 12 3.22 -0.11 13.82
C THR A 12 3.85 -1.43 14.25
N THR A 13 5.16 -1.44 14.51
CA THR A 13 6.03 -2.63 14.64
C THR A 13 6.03 -3.56 13.43
N LYS A 14 5.46 -3.12 12.30
CA LYS A 14 5.39 -3.85 11.03
C LYS A 14 6.47 -3.37 10.06
N LYS A 15 6.86 -4.25 9.13
CA LYS A 15 7.76 -3.89 8.03
C LYS A 15 6.99 -3.25 6.89
N TRP A 16 7.48 -2.12 6.40
CA TRP A 16 6.86 -1.36 5.31
C TRP A 16 6.86 -2.12 3.97
N ASP A 17 7.88 -2.93 3.69
CA ASP A 17 7.97 -3.67 2.41
C ASP A 17 7.23 -5.01 2.39
N ASP A 18 6.66 -5.43 3.53
CA ASP A 18 6.04 -6.75 3.66
C ASP A 18 4.58 -6.67 3.20
N SER A 19 4.32 -7.27 2.06
CA SER A 19 3.00 -7.26 1.41
C SER A 19 1.88 -7.83 2.28
N ARG A 20 2.21 -8.70 3.25
CA ARG A 20 1.22 -9.29 4.18
C ARG A 20 0.67 -8.29 5.18
N ASN A 21 1.28 -7.10 5.29
CA ASN A 21 0.81 -6.04 6.19
C ASN A 21 -0.28 -5.15 5.56
N TYR A 22 -0.63 -5.39 4.30
CA TYR A 22 -1.61 -4.62 3.53
C TYR A 22 -2.73 -5.53 3.03
N ASP A 23 -3.98 -5.07 3.09
CA ASP A 23 -5.12 -5.81 2.54
C ASP A 23 -5.14 -5.78 1.01
N MET A 24 -4.51 -4.75 0.41
CA MET A 24 -4.46 -4.55 -1.03
C MET A 24 -3.19 -3.81 -1.44
N ILE A 25 -2.58 -4.26 -2.54
CA ILE A 25 -1.44 -3.61 -3.19
C ILE A 25 -1.80 -3.41 -4.66
N LEU A 26 -1.64 -2.17 -5.15
CA LEU A 26 -1.96 -1.79 -6.51
C LEU A 26 -0.71 -1.20 -7.19
N ASP A 27 -0.31 -1.80 -8.31
CA ASP A 27 0.76 -1.28 -9.15
C ASP A 27 0.16 -0.35 -10.22
N SER A 28 0.30 0.95 -9.99
CA SER A 28 -0.21 1.98 -10.92
C SER A 28 0.56 2.06 -12.24
N ALA A 29 1.80 1.56 -12.30
CA ALA A 29 2.57 1.54 -13.55
C ALA A 29 2.04 0.48 -14.53
N VAL A 30 1.50 -0.62 -13.99
CA VAL A 30 0.89 -1.70 -14.79
C VAL A 30 -0.59 -1.43 -15.06
N LEU A 31 -1.33 -1.02 -14.04
CA LEU A 31 -2.79 -0.90 -14.10
C LEU A 31 -3.27 0.46 -14.63
N GLY A 32 -2.45 1.50 -14.51
CA GLY A 32 -2.85 2.88 -14.70
C GLY A 32 -3.62 3.45 -13.49
N THR A 33 -3.44 4.75 -13.24
CA THR A 33 -3.99 5.42 -12.06
C THR A 33 -5.51 5.35 -11.99
N ASP A 34 -6.22 5.54 -13.11
CA ASP A 34 -7.68 5.51 -13.15
C ASP A 34 -8.25 4.15 -12.74
N THR A 35 -7.60 3.07 -13.18
CA THR A 35 -7.96 1.69 -12.81
C THR A 35 -7.76 1.46 -11.32
N CYS A 36 -6.64 1.91 -10.73
CA CYS A 36 -6.41 1.80 -9.30
C CYS A 36 -7.48 2.53 -8.49
N VAL A 37 -7.86 3.74 -8.91
CA VAL A 37 -8.95 4.51 -8.27
C VAL A 37 -10.28 3.78 -8.38
N HIS A 38 -10.58 3.17 -9.53
CA HIS A 38 -11.81 2.39 -9.72
C HIS A 38 -11.87 1.17 -8.78
N VAL A 39 -10.77 0.41 -8.68
CA VAL A 39 -10.68 -0.75 -7.77
C VAL A 39 -10.88 -0.33 -6.32
N LEU A 40 -10.20 0.74 -5.87
CA LEU A 40 -10.37 1.26 -4.51
C LEU A 40 -11.81 1.65 -4.21
N LYS A 41 -12.50 2.32 -5.15
CA LYS A 41 -13.91 2.69 -5.00
C LYS A 41 -14.82 1.47 -4.89
N ALA A 42 -14.57 0.43 -5.67
CA ALA A 42 -15.35 -0.81 -5.65
C ALA A 42 -15.16 -1.62 -4.35
N CYS A 43 -14.04 -1.47 -3.66
CA CYS A 43 -13.81 -2.14 -2.37
C CYS A 43 -14.42 -1.41 -1.17
N LEU A 44 -14.77 -0.13 -1.32
CA LEU A 44 -15.37 0.69 -0.27
C LEU A 44 -16.91 0.77 -0.35
N SER A 45 -17.49 0.14 -1.38
CA SER A 45 -18.95 0.05 -1.62
C SER A 45 -19.53 -1.26 -1.12
#